data_AF-A0A6V8CQJ1-F1
#
_entry.id   AF-A0A6V8CQJ1-F1
#
_cell.length_a   1.000
_cell.length_b   1.000
_cell.length_c   1.000
_cell.angle_alpha   90.00
_cell.angle_beta   90.00
_cell.angle_gamma   90.00
#
_symmetry.space_group_name_H-M   'P 1'
#
loop_
_entity.id
_entity.type
_entity.pdbx_description
1 polymer ?
#
loop_
_entity_poly.entity_id
_entity_poly.type
_entity_poly.pdbx_seq_one_letter_code
_entity_poly.pdbx_strand_id
1 'polypeptide(L)'
;MIDLTEEEDELDILLNLRGENFTHTIDIQAHRDSTNNQMTQDIQLEQNPPPSGVFFGFGCFIVLFTLVFVSVLMRTGRMLSTKQGRMEFMGMKQARMLECPTCKEMVAQHELVMHLIVEHDMEAFEAGELAGKVMRRTWSEEE
;
A
#
# COMPACT_ATOMS: atom_id res chain seq x y z
N MET A 1 47.47 20.88 15.97
CA MET A 1 48.79 20.59 16.56
C MET A 1 49.00 21.62 17.64
N ILE A 2 49.03 21.19 18.89
CA ILE A 2 49.33 22.05 20.04
C ILE A 2 50.83 21.87 20.28
N ASP A 3 51.56 22.97 20.35
CA ASP A 3 52.99 22.95 20.68
C ASP A 3 53.11 23.13 22.20
N LEU A 4 53.85 22.25 22.87
CA LEU A 4 53.91 22.17 24.33
C LEU A 4 55.33 22.43 24.81
N THR A 5 55.44 23.25 25.84
CA THR A 5 56.68 23.59 26.53
C THR A 5 56.77 22.87 27.87
N GLU A 6 57.98 22.74 28.46
CA GLU A 6 58.17 22.01 29.73
C GLU A 6 57.44 22.63 30.93
N GLU A 7 56.99 23.88 30.82
CA GLU A 7 56.18 24.58 31.83
C GLU A 7 54.71 24.14 31.81
N GLU A 8 54.29 23.42 30.76
CA GLU A 8 52.91 22.99 30.53
C GLU A 8 52.67 21.52 30.90
N ASP A 9 53.67 20.84 31.46
CA ASP A 9 53.54 19.50 32.02
C ASP A 9 52.56 19.52 33.21
N GLU A 10 51.67 18.53 33.28
CA GLU A 10 50.62 18.41 34.29
C GLU A 10 49.47 19.45 34.19
N LEU A 11 49.42 20.26 33.14
CA LEU A 11 48.29 21.18 32.92
C LEU A 11 47.04 20.43 32.42
N ASP A 12 45.88 20.79 32.98
CA ASP A 12 44.58 20.32 32.52
C ASP A 12 44.06 21.18 31.37
N ILE A 13 43.85 20.56 30.21
CA ILE A 13 43.13 21.15 29.09
C ILE A 13 41.67 20.70 29.09
N LEU A 14 40.76 21.64 28.84
CA LEU A 14 39.35 21.37 28.67
C LEU A 14 38.99 21.40 27.18
N LEU A 15 38.54 20.27 26.66
CA LEU A 15 38.13 20.08 25.28
C LEU A 15 36.60 20.04 25.22
N ASN A 16 36.00 21.01 24.53
CA ASN A 16 34.58 20.96 24.20
C ASN A 16 34.38 20.36 22.80
N LEU A 17 33.81 19.16 22.73
CA LEU A 17 33.58 18.44 21.48
C LEU A 17 32.09 18.14 21.33
N ARG A 18 31.46 18.74 20.31
CA ARG A 18 30.03 18.60 20.01
C ARG A 18 29.10 18.76 21.24
N GLY A 19 29.47 19.64 22.18
CA GLY A 19 28.69 19.96 23.38
C GLY A 19 29.04 19.15 24.63
N GLU A 20 29.94 18.18 24.53
CA GLU A 20 30.49 17.42 25.67
C GLU A 20 31.85 18.00 26.09
N ASN A 21 32.10 18.04 27.40
CA ASN A 21 33.35 18.56 27.99
C ASN A 21 34.24 17.40 28.44
N PHE A 22 35.49 17.40 27.98
CA PHE A 22 36.50 16.43 28.38
C PHE A 22 37.68 17.15 29.02
N THR A 23 38.09 16.69 30.19
CA THR A 23 39.33 17.15 30.83
C THR A 23 40.45 16.19 30.46
N HIS A 24 41.55 16.72 29.94
CA HIS A 24 42.74 15.95 29.62
C HIS A 24 43.96 16.59 30.31
N THR A 25 44.72 15.79 31.05
CA THR A 25 45.95 16.25 31.69
C THR A 25 47.12 16.01 30.75
N ILE A 26 47.90 17.05 30.49
CA ILE A 26 49.10 16.98 29.65
C ILE A 26 50.19 16.21 30.41
N ASP A 27 50.67 15.12 29.81
CA ASP A 27 51.82 14.36 30.30
C ASP A 27 52.91 14.32 29.21
N ILE A 28 53.91 15.19 29.38
CA ILE A 28 54.99 15.36 28.40
C ILE A 28 55.98 14.19 28.47
N GLN A 29 56.10 13.52 29.62
CA GLN A 29 56.98 12.35 29.78
C GLN A 29 56.41 11.15 29.02
N ALA A 30 55.12 10.85 29.18
CA ALA A 30 54.43 9.82 28.42
C ALA A 30 54.46 10.07 26.91
N HIS A 31 54.47 11.35 26.50
CA HIS A 31 54.63 11.74 25.09
C HIS A 31 56.05 11.46 24.56
N ARG A 32 57.10 11.75 25.34
CA ARG A 32 58.51 11.52 24.96
C ARG A 32 58.87 10.03 24.91
N ASP A 33 58.23 9.23 25.75
CA ASP A 33 58.41 7.77 25.78
C ASP A 33 57.64 7.03 24.67
N SER A 34 56.83 7.75 23.89
CA SER A 34 56.04 7.20 22.79
C SER A 34 56.88 7.00 21.52
N THR A 35 56.62 5.92 20.78
CA THR A 35 57.44 5.47 19.63
C THR A 35 57.59 6.51 18.50
N ASN A 36 56.69 7.49 18.40
CA ASN A 36 56.71 8.53 17.37
C ASN A 36 56.66 9.95 17.94
N ASN A 37 56.92 10.13 19.24
CA ASN A 37 56.81 11.44 19.89
C ASN A 37 55.45 12.09 19.58
N GLN A 38 54.40 11.27 19.65
CA GLN A 38 53.00 11.64 19.41
C GLN A 38 52.14 10.87 20.41
N MET A 39 51.18 11.56 21.03
CA MET A 39 50.15 10.96 21.85
C MET A 39 48.82 10.99 21.08
N THR A 40 48.21 9.84 20.88
CA THR A 40 46.88 9.72 20.26
C THR A 40 45.90 9.28 21.32
N GLN A 41 44.91 10.12 21.62
CA GLN A 41 43.82 9.79 22.51
C GLN A 41 42.54 9.58 21.69
N ASP A 42 41.89 8.45 21.91
CA ASP A 42 40.60 8.14 21.30
C ASP A 42 39.48 8.61 22.25
N ILE A 43 38.73 9.64 21.86
CA ILE A 43 37.67 10.24 22.68
C ILE A 43 36.34 9.67 22.20
N GLN A 44 35.72 8.81 23.00
CA GLN A 44 34.37 8.32 22.74
C GLN A 44 33.35 9.33 23.26
N LEU A 45 32.55 9.88 22.34
CA LEU A 45 31.45 10.77 22.67
C LEU A 45 30.23 9.95 23.10
N GLU A 46 29.49 10.41 24.11
CA GLU A 46 28.26 9.76 24.59
C GLU A 46 27.05 10.06 23.69
N GLN A 47 27.26 10.81 22.60
CA GLN A 47 26.23 11.19 21.66
C GLN A 47 25.41 9.98 21.21
N ASN A 48 24.20 9.89 21.77
CA ASN A 48 23.17 8.94 21.36
C ASN A 48 23.05 9.01 19.83
N PRO A 49 23.38 7.94 19.09
CA PRO A 49 23.26 7.96 17.64
C PRO A 49 21.81 8.31 17.30
N PRO A 50 21.56 9.19 16.30
CA PRO A 50 20.19 9.51 15.91
C PRO A 50 19.45 8.19 15.64
N PRO A 51 18.23 8.02 16.18
CA PRO A 51 17.51 6.76 16.05
C PRO A 51 17.46 6.37 14.58
N SER A 52 17.93 5.16 14.28
CA SER A 52 18.03 4.67 12.90
C SER A 52 16.66 4.79 12.22
N GLY A 53 16.60 5.53 11.11
CA GLY A 53 15.36 5.81 10.37
C GLY A 53 14.65 4.59 9.80
N VAL A 54 15.25 3.41 9.94
CA VAL A 54 14.71 2.10 9.52
C VAL A 54 13.42 1.75 10.27
N PHE A 55 13.30 2.12 11.54
CA PHE A 55 12.10 1.81 12.33
C PHE A 55 10.87 2.62 11.89
N PHE A 56 11.05 3.87 11.46
CA PHE A 56 9.94 4.70 10.99
C PHE A 56 9.45 4.31 9.59
N GLY A 57 10.35 3.89 8.70
CA GLY A 57 9.99 3.50 7.32
C GLY A 57 9.19 2.19 7.26
N PHE A 58 9.66 1.15 7.96
CA PHE A 58 9.00 -0.15 7.95
C PHE A 58 7.62 -0.12 8.62
N GLY A 59 7.47 0.64 9.70
CA GLY A 59 6.18 0.80 10.39
C GLY A 59 5.10 1.39 9.49
N CYS A 60 5.44 2.46 8.75
CA CYS A 60 4.48 3.11 7.84
C CYS A 60 4.05 2.16 6.70
N PHE A 61 5.00 1.43 6.11
CA PHE A 61 4.71 0.47 5.05
C PHE A 61 3.77 -0.64 5.52
N ILE A 62 4.02 -1.23 6.70
CA ILE A 62 3.17 -2.29 7.27
C ILE A 62 1.76 -1.77 7.57
N VAL A 63 1.64 -0.56 8.11
CA VAL A 63 0.32 0.06 8.38
C VAL A 63 -0.46 0.28 7.09
N LEU A 64 0.17 0.83 6.05
CA LEU A 64 -0.51 1.04 4.76
C LEU A 64 -0.91 -0.29 4.11
N PHE A 65 -0.03 -1.28 4.13
CA PHE A 65 -0.31 -2.59 3.55
C PHE A 65 -1.47 -3.29 4.26
N THR A 66 -1.50 -3.25 5.59
CA THR A 66 -2.58 -3.86 6.39
C THR A 66 -3.93 -3.17 6.15
N LEU A 67 -3.97 -1.84 6.07
CA LEU A 67 -5.21 -1.10 5.77
C LEU A 67 -5.76 -1.44 4.39
N VAL A 68 -4.91 -1.47 3.36
CA VAL A 68 -5.31 -1.85 2.00
C VAL A 68 -5.79 -3.30 1.98
N PHE A 69 -5.07 -4.21 2.63
CA PHE A 69 -5.43 -5.62 2.69
C PHE A 69 -6.80 -5.86 3.33
N VAL A 70 -7.08 -5.22 4.48
CA VAL A 70 -8.39 -5.31 5.14
C VAL A 70 -9.50 -4.73 4.25
N SER A 71 -9.24 -3.60 3.59
CA SER A 71 -10.19 -2.98 2.66
C SER A 71 -10.56 -3.92 1.51
N VAL A 72 -9.56 -4.58 0.91
CA VAL A 72 -9.77 -5.56 -0.16
C VAL A 72 -10.52 -6.78 0.37
N LEU A 73 -10.16 -7.33 1.54
CA LEU A 73 -10.88 -8.46 2.13
C LEU A 73 -12.34 -8.14 2.46
N MET A 74 -12.63 -6.96 3.00
CA MET A 74 -14.01 -6.52 3.24
C MET A 74 -14.79 -6.36 1.93
N ARG A 75 -14.19 -5.76 0.90
CA ARG A 75 -14.83 -5.58 -0.40
C ARG A 75 -15.11 -6.91 -1.07
N THR A 76 -14.13 -7.81 -1.11
CA THR A 76 -14.25 -9.16 -1.67
C THR A 76 -15.22 -10.02 -0.87
N GLY A 77 -15.18 -9.95 0.46
CA GLY A 77 -16.11 -10.66 1.34
C GLY A 77 -17.56 -10.24 1.12
N ARG A 78 -17.84 -8.93 0.98
CA ARG A 78 -19.18 -8.43 0.63
C ARG A 78 -19.63 -8.92 -0.74
N MET A 79 -18.72 -8.97 -1.71
CA MET A 79 -19.02 -9.43 -3.07
C MET A 79 -19.33 -10.93 -3.10
N LEU A 80 -18.51 -11.77 -2.44
CA LEU A 80 -18.69 -13.22 -2.32
C LEU A 80 -19.89 -13.63 -1.44
N SER A 81 -20.29 -12.79 -0.48
CA SER A 81 -21.44 -13.05 0.40
C SER A 81 -22.77 -13.01 -0.36
N THR A 82 -22.84 -12.34 -1.51
CA THR A 82 -24.05 -12.30 -2.33
C THR A 82 -23.97 -13.37 -3.42
N LYS A 83 -25.08 -14.08 -3.67
CA LYS A 83 -25.14 -15.08 -4.76
C LYS A 83 -24.81 -14.45 -6.12
N GLN A 84 -25.21 -13.20 -6.33
CA GLN A 84 -24.95 -12.44 -7.55
C GLN A 84 -23.48 -12.04 -7.69
N GLY A 85 -22.86 -11.48 -6.64
CA GLY A 85 -21.44 -11.15 -6.67
C GLY A 85 -20.52 -12.37 -6.71
N ARG A 86 -20.96 -13.53 -6.20
CA ARG A 86 -20.25 -14.81 -6.39
C ARG A 86 -20.29 -15.29 -7.84
N MET A 87 -21.44 -15.15 -8.52
CA MET A 87 -21.58 -15.49 -9.93
C MET A 87 -20.72 -14.56 -10.80
N GLU A 88 -20.70 -13.27 -10.49
CA GLU A 88 -19.85 -12.27 -11.16
C GLU A 88 -18.36 -12.55 -10.96
N PHE A 89 -17.93 -12.94 -9.75
CA PHE A 89 -16.55 -13.32 -9.46
C PHE A 89 -16.11 -14.61 -10.18
N MET A 90 -17.05 -15.53 -10.42
CA MET A 90 -16.81 -16.74 -11.23
C MET A 90 -16.86 -16.47 -12.75
N GLY A 91 -17.05 -15.22 -13.18
CA GLY A 91 -17.15 -14.84 -14.59
C GLY A 91 -18.49 -15.21 -15.25
N MET A 92 -19.48 -15.65 -14.48
CA MET A 92 -20.82 -15.94 -14.99
C MET A 92 -21.62 -14.64 -15.09
N LYS A 93 -21.67 -14.07 -16.29
CA LYS A 93 -22.54 -12.91 -16.58
C LYS A 93 -23.99 -13.36 -16.46
N GLN A 94 -24.74 -12.79 -15.52
CA GLN A 94 -26.17 -13.07 -15.42
C GLN A 94 -26.86 -12.73 -16.75
N ALA A 95 -27.75 -13.60 -17.21
CA ALA A 95 -28.53 -13.34 -18.40
C ALA A 95 -29.31 -12.03 -18.20
N ARG A 96 -29.20 -11.09 -19.15
CA ARG A 96 -29.94 -9.82 -19.11
C ARG A 96 -31.42 -10.15 -19.08
N MET A 97 -32.16 -9.59 -18.13
CA MET A 97 -33.61 -9.75 -18.04
C MET A 97 -34.27 -8.64 -18.85
N LEU A 98 -35.27 -8.99 -19.66
CA LEU A 98 -36.04 -8.09 -20.50
C LEU A 98 -37.52 -8.19 -20.12
N GLU A 99 -38.22 -7.07 -20.15
CA GLU A 99 -39.68 -7.04 -19.98
C GLU A 99 -40.36 -7.49 -21.28
N CYS A 100 -41.27 -8.45 -21.18
CA CYS A 100 -42.08 -8.88 -22.30
C CYS A 100 -43.07 -7.76 -22.71
N PRO A 101 -43.13 -7.36 -23.99
CA PRO A 101 -44.02 -6.27 -24.43
C PRO A 101 -45.52 -6.62 -24.36
N THR A 102 -45.87 -7.89 -24.22
CA THR A 102 -47.25 -8.38 -24.24
C THR A 102 -47.80 -8.60 -22.82
N CYS A 103 -47.09 -9.35 -21.97
CA CYS A 103 -47.52 -9.64 -20.59
C CYS A 103 -46.81 -8.83 -19.50
N LYS A 104 -45.75 -8.07 -19.84
CA LYS A 104 -44.92 -7.31 -18.90
C LYS A 104 -44.18 -8.16 -17.86
N GLU A 105 -44.05 -9.46 -18.10
CA GLU A 105 -43.23 -10.35 -17.28
C GLU A 105 -41.74 -10.16 -17.58
N MET A 106 -40.90 -10.33 -16.56
CA MET A 106 -39.45 -10.27 -16.70
C MET A 106 -38.92 -11.63 -17.17
N VAL A 107 -38.45 -11.70 -18.41
CA VAL A 107 -37.97 -12.93 -19.06
C VAL A 107 -36.49 -12.79 -19.38
N ALA A 108 -35.73 -13.88 -19.30
CA ALA A 108 -34.32 -13.85 -19.71
C ALA A 108 -34.20 -13.53 -21.21
N GLN A 109 -33.24 -12.70 -21.59
CA GLN A 109 -33.08 -12.23 -22.97
C GLN A 109 -33.04 -13.38 -23.99
N HIS A 110 -32.38 -14.49 -23.65
CA HIS A 110 -32.28 -15.66 -24.53
C HIS A 110 -33.56 -16.49 -24.64
N GLU A 111 -34.49 -16.33 -23.69
CA GLU A 111 -35.78 -17.05 -23.66
C GLU A 111 -36.93 -16.20 -24.20
N LEU A 112 -36.73 -14.89 -24.43
CA LEU A 112 -37.79 -13.97 -24.84
C LEU A 112 -38.54 -14.44 -26.09
N VAL A 113 -37.83 -14.92 -27.12
CA VAL A 113 -38.47 -15.44 -28.35
C VAL A 113 -39.33 -16.68 -28.05
N MET A 114 -38.83 -17.60 -27.22
CA MET A 114 -39.56 -18.80 -26.84
C MET A 114 -40.82 -18.44 -26.04
N HIS A 115 -40.70 -17.52 -25.08
CA HIS A 115 -41.83 -17.03 -24.30
C HIS A 115 -42.91 -16.41 -25.21
N LEU A 116 -42.52 -15.62 -26.21
CA LEU A 116 -43.44 -15.04 -27.18
C LEU A 116 -44.14 -16.11 -28.06
N ILE A 117 -43.46 -17.19 -28.42
CA ILE A 117 -44.07 -18.28 -29.21
C ILE A 117 -45.00 -19.13 -28.35
N VAL A 118 -44.60 -19.49 -27.13
CA VAL A 118 -45.30 -20.47 -26.29
C VAL A 118 -46.43 -19.84 -25.47
N GLU A 119 -46.17 -18.71 -24.82
CA GLU A 119 -47.14 -18.05 -23.92
C GLU A 119 -48.08 -17.10 -24.66
N HIS A 120 -47.64 -16.59 -25.82
CA HIS A 120 -48.40 -15.63 -26.62
C HIS A 120 -48.85 -16.17 -27.99
N ASP A 121 -48.59 -17.46 -28.27
CA ASP A 121 -49.00 -18.15 -29.52
C ASP A 121 -48.65 -17.35 -30.78
N MET A 122 -47.52 -16.65 -30.78
CA MET A 122 -47.06 -15.87 -31.93
C MET A 122 -46.26 -16.72 -32.90
N GLU A 123 -46.40 -16.41 -34.19
CA GLU A 123 -45.60 -17.06 -35.23
C GLU A 123 -44.11 -16.76 -35.01
N ALA A 124 -43.24 -17.76 -35.21
CA ALA A 124 -41.81 -17.66 -34.92
C ALA A 124 -41.12 -16.45 -35.59
N PHE A 125 -41.57 -16.08 -36.79
CA PHE A 125 -41.05 -14.92 -37.51
C PHE A 125 -41.41 -13.59 -36.81
N GLU A 126 -42.69 -13.42 -36.46
CA GLU A 126 -43.20 -12.22 -35.78
C GLU A 126 -42.61 -12.09 -34.36
N ALA A 127 -42.53 -13.19 -33.61
CA ALA A 127 -41.90 -13.24 -32.30
C ALA A 127 -40.41 -12.82 -32.35
N GLY A 128 -39.68 -13.27 -33.38
CA GLY A 128 -38.29 -12.89 -33.62
C GLY A 128 -38.12 -11.39 -33.93
N GLU A 129 -39.00 -10.82 -34.76
CA GLU A 129 -38.97 -9.41 -35.09
C GLU A 129 -39.26 -8.53 -33.85
N LEU A 130 -40.28 -8.90 -33.07
CA LEU A 130 -40.67 -8.17 -31.87
C LEU A 130 -39.59 -8.23 -30.80
N ALA A 131 -39.04 -9.42 -30.52
CA ALA A 131 -37.92 -9.59 -29.60
C ALA A 131 -36.69 -8.79 -30.05
N GLY A 132 -36.38 -8.79 -31.36
CA GLY A 132 -35.29 -8.00 -31.93
C GLY A 132 -35.46 -6.49 -31.82
N LYS A 133 -36.71 -5.99 -31.79
CA LYS A 133 -37.00 -4.57 -31.50
C LYS A 133 -36.75 -4.24 -30.03
N VAL A 134 -37.18 -5.10 -29.11
CA VAL A 134 -36.97 -4.93 -27.66
C VAL A 134 -35.47 -4.98 -27.33
N MET A 135 -34.74 -5.96 -27.86
CA MET A 135 -33.30 -6.09 -27.63
C MET A 135 -32.51 -4.89 -28.16
N ARG A 136 -32.85 -4.36 -29.34
CA ARG A 136 -32.18 -3.18 -29.90
C ARG A 136 -32.33 -1.93 -29.04
N ARG A 137 -33.50 -1.70 -28.42
CA ARG A 137 -33.70 -0.56 -27.51
C ARG A 137 -32.70 -0.59 -26.35
N THR A 138 -32.43 -1.77 -25.82
CA THR A 138 -31.50 -1.94 -24.70
C THR A 138 -30.03 -1.73 -25.07
N TRP A 139 -29.69 -1.67 -26.36
CA TRP A 139 -28.34 -1.33 -26.85
C TRP A 139 -28.19 0.18 -27.08
N SER A 140 -29.26 0.86 -27.53
CA SER A 140 -29.25 2.31 -27.74
C SER A 140 -29.30 3.15 -26.46
N GLU A 141 -29.65 2.54 -25.32
CA GLU A 141 -29.66 3.20 -24.00
C GLU A 141 -28.31 3.09 -23.26
N GLU A 142 -27.36 2.31 -23.78
CA GLU A 142 -26.01 2.11 -23.19
C GLU A 142 -24.93 3.01 -23.83
N GLU A 143 -25.29 3.85 -24.81
CA GLU A 143 -24.46 4.94 -25.40
C GLU A 143 -24.88 6.32 -24.88
#